data_AF-A0A0K0DVV4-F1
#
_entry.id   AF-A0A0K0DVV4-F1
#
_cell.length_a   1.000
_cell.length_b   1.000
_cell.length_c   1.000
_cell.angle_alpha   90.00
_cell.angle_beta   90.00
_cell.angle_gamma   90.00
#
_symmetry.space_group_name_H-M   'P 1'
#
loop_
_entity.id
_entity.type
_entity.pdbx_description
1 polymer ?
#
loop_
_entity_poly.entity_id
_entity_poly.type
_entity_poly.pdbx_seq_one_letter_code
_entity_poly.pdbx_strand_id
1 'polypeptide(L)'
;MSCNNVLESSSGTLFDEQRSVNILELKKRVLLLKDMPDHFLRFSGSISPSSEHITSISNIDPEEAFYRFVPPNTRGRLIISVMEAKLTKSYSLIRMDPYCKIRVGNTTFQTPTHTNGGKNPKWDKTINAYLPNGVDSFFLQIYDEKQFTKDECIAWVHIILKEEIFHGEKFDEWYSLSGAQGEGREAFHSIGGVTNFLAK
;
A
#
# COMPACT_ATOMS: atom_id res chain seq x y z
N MET A 1 41.59 -56.32 20.71
CA MET A 1 40.36 -57.09 20.97
C MET A 1 39.29 -56.13 21.46
N SER A 2 38.05 -56.40 21.06
CA SER A 2 36.78 -55.71 21.38
C SER A 2 36.47 -54.41 20.62
N CYS A 3 35.61 -54.58 19.62
CA CYS A 3 34.71 -53.56 19.08
C CYS A 3 33.65 -53.19 20.13
N ASN A 4 33.09 -51.97 20.07
CA ASN A 4 31.65 -51.74 19.87
C ASN A 4 31.27 -50.25 20.02
N ASN A 5 30.71 -49.72 18.93
CA ASN A 5 29.56 -48.83 18.80
C ASN A 5 29.45 -47.58 19.68
N VAL A 6 29.63 -46.41 19.06
CA VAL A 6 28.73 -45.28 19.26
C VAL A 6 28.32 -44.74 17.88
N LEU A 7 27.01 -44.50 17.78
CA LEU A 7 26.17 -44.42 16.59
C LEU A 7 26.35 -43.13 15.80
N GLU A 8 26.31 -43.26 14.48
CA GLU A 8 26.04 -42.20 13.51
C GLU A 8 24.61 -41.68 13.70
N SER A 9 24.47 -40.38 14.01
CA SER A 9 23.19 -39.68 13.94
C SER A 9 23.09 -38.96 12.60
N SER A 10 22.60 -39.70 11.61
CA SER A 10 21.62 -39.32 10.60
C SER A 10 21.52 -37.83 10.19
N SER A 11 22.00 -37.59 8.98
CA SER A 11 21.55 -36.61 7.99
C SER A 11 20.02 -36.49 7.91
N GLY A 12 19.48 -35.44 8.52
CA GLY A 12 18.10 -35.00 8.31
C GLY A 12 17.98 -34.26 6.97
N THR A 13 17.72 -35.00 5.90
CA THR A 13 17.14 -34.43 4.67
C THR A 13 15.73 -33.95 5.01
N LEU A 14 15.58 -32.64 5.25
CA LEU A 14 14.29 -31.97 5.25
C LEU A 14 13.76 -32.03 3.81
N PHE A 15 13.00 -33.10 3.54
CA PHE A 15 12.17 -33.19 2.36
C PHE A 15 11.27 -31.96 2.37
N ASP A 16 11.51 -31.08 1.40
CA ASP A 16 10.61 -30.01 1.00
C ASP A 16 9.29 -30.70 0.63
N GLU A 17 8.40 -30.78 1.62
CA GLU A 17 7.08 -31.38 1.49
C GLU A 17 6.34 -30.49 0.51
N GLN A 18 6.44 -30.89 -0.76
CA GLN A 18 5.89 -30.24 -1.93
C GLN A 18 4.38 -30.17 -1.73
N ARG A 19 3.94 -29.14 -1.02
CA ARG A 19 2.55 -28.86 -0.68
C ARG A 19 1.81 -28.71 -1.99
N SER A 20 1.24 -29.82 -2.43
CA SER A 20 0.34 -29.84 -3.57
C SER A 20 -0.79 -28.87 -3.25
N VAL A 21 -0.77 -27.74 -3.94
CA VAL A 21 -1.78 -26.72 -3.78
C VAL A 21 -3.09 -27.34 -4.23
N ASN A 22 -3.99 -27.64 -3.29
CA ASN A 22 -5.31 -28.15 -3.60
C ASN A 22 -6.13 -27.02 -4.26
N ILE A 23 -6.04 -26.95 -5.59
CA ILE A 23 -6.73 -25.93 -6.40
C ILE A 23 -8.24 -25.93 -6.13
N LEU A 24 -8.83 -27.09 -5.81
CA LEU A 24 -10.26 -27.18 -5.50
C LEU A 24 -10.60 -26.48 -4.17
N GLU A 25 -9.76 -26.63 -3.16
CA GLU A 25 -9.90 -25.96 -1.87
C GLU A 25 -9.70 -24.44 -2.00
N LEU A 26 -8.71 -24.01 -2.80
CA LEU A 26 -8.52 -22.60 -3.14
C LEU A 26 -9.74 -22.05 -3.89
N LYS A 27 -10.27 -22.79 -4.86
CA LYS A 27 -11.50 -22.42 -5.56
C LYS A 27 -12.67 -22.28 -4.60
N LYS A 28 -12.86 -23.18 -3.62
CA LYS A 28 -13.91 -23.02 -2.59
C LYS A 28 -13.75 -21.76 -1.73
N ARG A 29 -12.51 -21.38 -1.41
CA ARG A 29 -12.23 -20.18 -0.60
C ARG A 29 -12.40 -18.88 -1.38
N VAL A 30 -12.05 -18.86 -2.66
CA VAL A 30 -12.20 -17.68 -3.53
C VAL A 30 -13.64 -17.57 -4.07
N LEU A 31 -14.30 -18.69 -4.34
CA LEU A 31 -15.68 -18.76 -4.82
C LEU A 31 -16.69 -18.82 -3.68
N LEU A 32 -16.52 -18.00 -2.63
CA LEU A 32 -17.65 -17.64 -1.75
C LEU A 32 -18.84 -17.06 -2.55
N LEU A 33 -18.62 -16.75 -3.82
CA LEU A 33 -19.65 -16.52 -4.83
C LEU A 33 -19.99 -17.87 -5.50
N LYS A 34 -20.62 -18.77 -4.74
CA LYS A 34 -20.98 -20.13 -5.21
C LYS A 34 -21.85 -20.11 -6.47
N ASP A 35 -22.60 -19.03 -6.65
CA ASP A 35 -23.54 -18.84 -7.76
C ASP A 35 -23.20 -17.54 -8.52
N MET A 36 -21.97 -17.43 -9.04
CA MET A 36 -21.62 -16.34 -9.97
C MET A 36 -22.41 -16.51 -11.26
N PRO A 37 -23.33 -15.60 -11.60
CA PRO A 37 -24.06 -15.70 -12.84
C PRO A 37 -23.09 -15.58 -14.03
N ASP A 38 -23.37 -16.27 -15.14
CA ASP A 38 -22.55 -16.22 -16.36
C ASP A 38 -22.37 -14.81 -16.94
N HIS A 39 -23.14 -13.85 -16.43
CA HIS A 39 -23.13 -12.44 -16.80
C HIS A 39 -22.55 -11.52 -15.72
N PHE A 40 -21.92 -12.02 -14.65
CA PHE A 40 -21.46 -11.16 -13.54
C PHE A 40 -20.44 -10.07 -13.95
N LEU A 41 -19.70 -10.28 -15.05
CA LEU A 41 -18.83 -9.28 -15.66
C LEU A 41 -19.33 -8.79 -17.04
N ARG A 42 -20.48 -9.27 -17.49
CA ARG A 42 -21.06 -8.89 -18.78
C ARG A 42 -22.18 -7.90 -18.50
N PHE A 43 -22.09 -6.71 -19.09
CA PHE A 43 -23.18 -5.75 -19.05
C PHE A 43 -24.45 -6.43 -19.58
N SER A 44 -25.43 -6.69 -18.71
CA SER A 44 -26.70 -7.35 -19.05
C SER A 44 -27.70 -6.43 -19.74
N GLY A 45 -27.30 -5.19 -20.03
CA GLY A 45 -28.04 -4.35 -20.94
C GLY A 45 -27.83 -4.84 -22.36
N SER A 46 -28.83 -5.50 -22.93
CA SER A 46 -29.06 -5.46 -24.38
C SER A 46 -29.40 -4.01 -24.75
N ILE A 47 -28.43 -3.12 -24.64
CA ILE A 47 -28.47 -1.83 -25.29
C ILE A 47 -28.30 -2.19 -26.75
N SER A 48 -29.42 -2.25 -27.49
CA SER A 48 -29.40 -2.05 -28.93
C SER A 48 -28.34 -1.01 -29.20
N PRO A 49 -27.26 -1.30 -29.94
CA PRO A 49 -26.14 -0.39 -30.07
C PRO A 49 -26.58 0.83 -30.89
N SER A 50 -27.34 1.73 -30.28
CA SER A 50 -27.20 3.15 -30.55
C SER A 50 -25.78 3.45 -30.06
N SER A 51 -24.88 3.63 -31.02
CA SER A 51 -23.45 3.83 -30.81
C SER A 51 -23.09 5.02 -29.91
N GLU A 52 -24.08 5.78 -29.43
CA GLU A 52 -23.94 6.93 -28.55
C GLU A 52 -23.81 6.54 -27.05
N HIS A 53 -24.38 5.41 -26.61
CA HIS A 53 -24.38 5.10 -25.17
C HIS A 53 -23.16 4.30 -24.68
N ILE A 54 -22.48 3.59 -25.59
CA ILE A 54 -21.23 2.86 -25.27
C ILE A 54 -20.02 3.82 -25.37
N THR A 55 -20.07 4.76 -26.31
CA THR A 55 -19.03 5.80 -26.44
C THR A 55 -18.98 6.74 -25.23
N SER A 56 -20.09 6.97 -24.53
CA SER A 56 -20.09 7.81 -23.33
C SER A 56 -19.33 7.19 -22.16
N ILE A 57 -19.28 5.86 -22.03
CA ILE A 57 -18.53 5.18 -20.95
C ILE A 57 -17.05 5.07 -21.31
N SER A 58 -16.70 4.79 -22.57
CA SER A 58 -15.29 4.70 -22.99
C SER A 58 -14.53 6.02 -22.91
N ASN A 59 -15.27 7.15 -22.87
CA ASN A 59 -14.70 8.49 -22.86
C ASN A 59 -14.56 9.09 -21.44
N ILE A 60 -14.90 8.35 -20.38
CA ILE A 60 -14.73 8.84 -19.01
C ILE A 60 -13.24 8.76 -18.67
N ASP A 61 -12.66 9.90 -18.28
CA ASP A 61 -11.30 9.97 -17.78
C ASP A 61 -11.17 9.00 -16.57
N PRO A 62 -10.16 8.11 -16.53
CA PRO A 62 -9.93 7.24 -15.38
C PRO A 62 -9.93 7.96 -14.02
N GLU A 63 -9.44 9.20 -13.98
CA GLU A 63 -9.46 10.02 -12.78
C GLU A 63 -10.91 10.42 -12.40
N GLU A 64 -11.71 10.87 -13.37
CA GLU A 64 -13.12 11.19 -13.15
C GLU A 64 -13.93 9.95 -12.71
N ALA A 65 -13.66 8.79 -13.31
CA ALA A 65 -14.28 7.52 -12.92
C ALA A 65 -13.98 7.17 -11.46
N PHE A 66 -12.74 7.37 -11.00
CA PHE A 66 -12.34 7.17 -9.61
C PHE A 66 -13.12 8.10 -8.66
N TYR A 67 -13.30 9.37 -9.04
CA TYR A 67 -14.07 10.33 -8.24
C TYR A 67 -15.59 10.09 -8.29
N ARG A 68 -16.10 9.39 -9.31
CA ARG A 68 -17.51 9.04 -9.42
C ARG A 68 -17.89 7.78 -8.64
N PHE A 69 -16.98 6.80 -8.56
CA PHE A 69 -17.26 5.53 -7.89
C PHE A 69 -16.80 5.51 -6.43
N VAL A 70 -17.67 5.10 -5.52
CA VAL A 70 -17.38 4.91 -4.09
C VAL A 70 -17.65 3.45 -3.73
N PRO A 71 -16.64 2.67 -3.32
CA PRO A 71 -16.84 1.29 -2.90
C PRO A 71 -17.78 1.19 -1.69
N PRO A 72 -18.52 0.08 -1.53
CA PRO A 72 -19.28 -0.17 -0.31
C PRO A 72 -18.40 -0.10 0.95
N ASN A 73 -18.99 0.29 2.08
CA ASN A 73 -18.29 0.44 3.37
C ASN A 73 -17.13 1.47 3.37
N THR A 74 -17.21 2.46 2.50
CA THR A 74 -16.26 3.58 2.44
C THR A 74 -16.82 4.78 3.17
N ARG A 75 -16.06 5.32 4.13
CA ARG A 75 -16.39 6.55 4.88
C ARG A 75 -16.14 7.80 4.04
N GLY A 76 -15.14 7.78 3.15
CA GLY A 76 -14.78 8.90 2.29
C GLY A 76 -13.51 8.61 1.49
N ARG A 77 -12.87 9.66 0.97
CA ARG A 77 -11.58 9.57 0.26
C ARG A 77 -10.57 10.49 0.92
N LEU A 78 -9.43 9.95 1.33
CA LEU A 78 -8.28 10.75 1.74
C LEU A 78 -7.45 11.16 0.53
N ILE A 79 -7.13 12.45 0.45
CA ILE A 79 -6.07 12.96 -0.40
C ILE A 79 -4.86 13.20 0.48
N ILE A 80 -3.76 12.51 0.18
CA ILE A 80 -2.51 12.55 0.96
C ILE A 80 -1.40 12.99 0.00
N SER A 81 -0.82 14.18 0.17
CA SER A 81 0.35 14.59 -0.61
C SER A 81 1.64 14.38 0.15
N VAL A 82 2.48 13.48 -0.35
CA VAL A 82 3.77 13.11 0.22
C VAL A 82 4.83 13.99 -0.43
N MET A 83 5.39 14.96 0.31
CA MET A 83 6.23 16.01 -0.26
C MET A 83 7.70 15.64 -0.17
N GLU A 84 8.28 15.72 1.04
CA GLU A 84 9.71 15.53 1.28
C GLU A 84 9.98 14.98 2.68
N ALA A 85 11.19 14.46 2.92
CA ALA A 85 11.65 14.11 4.25
C ALA A 85 13.07 14.64 4.52
N LYS A 86 13.42 14.78 5.80
CA LYS A 86 14.74 15.17 6.29
C LYS A 86 15.21 14.15 7.31
N LEU A 87 16.07 13.23 6.86
CA LEU A 87 16.61 12.14 7.65
C LEU A 87 17.84 12.58 8.45
N THR A 88 17.98 12.04 9.65
CA THR A 88 19.14 12.31 10.52
C THR A 88 20.44 11.72 9.96
N LYS A 89 20.38 10.53 9.34
CA LYS A 89 21.54 9.85 8.74
C LYS A 89 21.23 9.17 7.41
N SER A 90 22.28 8.83 6.68
CA SER A 90 22.20 7.94 5.52
C SER A 90 22.33 6.48 5.99
N TYR A 91 21.55 5.59 5.41
CA TYR A 91 21.58 4.14 5.69
C TYR A 91 22.36 3.34 4.65
N SER A 92 22.80 4.01 3.58
CA SER A 92 23.59 3.38 2.52
C SER A 92 24.96 4.03 2.38
N LEU A 93 25.97 3.18 2.12
CA LEU A 93 27.37 3.58 1.94
C LEU A 93 27.61 4.29 0.61
N ILE A 94 26.93 3.83 -0.45
CA ILE A 94 27.15 4.31 -1.82
C ILE A 94 26.05 5.30 -2.21
N ARG A 95 24.80 4.85 -2.15
CA ARG A 95 23.64 5.60 -2.61
C ARG A 95 22.40 5.18 -1.83
N MET A 96 21.57 6.15 -1.47
CA MET A 96 20.26 5.91 -0.85
C MET A 96 19.18 6.42 -1.81
N ASP A 97 18.28 5.52 -2.21
CA ASP A 97 17.23 5.69 -3.20
C ASP A 97 15.86 5.55 -2.50
N PRO A 98 15.40 6.57 -1.75
CA PRO A 98 14.25 6.39 -0.88
C PRO A 98 12.89 6.56 -1.58
N TYR A 99 11.90 5.82 -1.09
CA TYR A 99 10.50 5.90 -1.51
C TYR A 99 9.54 5.66 -0.33
N CYS A 100 8.31 6.13 -0.44
CA CYS A 100 7.30 5.95 0.61
C CYS A 100 6.31 4.85 0.27
N LYS A 101 5.95 4.01 1.25
CA LYS A 101 4.76 3.16 1.26
C LYS A 101 3.73 3.71 2.23
N ILE A 102 2.50 3.90 1.75
CA ILE A 102 1.39 4.45 2.54
C ILE A 102 0.30 3.39 2.61
N ARG A 103 -0.12 3.03 3.81
CA ARG A 103 -1.17 2.03 4.04
C ARG A 103 -2.38 2.66 4.71
N VAL A 104 -3.53 2.59 4.03
CA VAL A 104 -4.85 3.03 4.51
C VAL A 104 -5.75 1.80 4.57
N GLY A 105 -6.11 1.37 5.79
CA GLY A 105 -6.78 0.08 5.99
C GLY A 105 -5.96 -1.08 5.41
N ASN A 106 -6.53 -1.73 4.38
CA ASN A 106 -5.94 -2.89 3.70
C ASN A 106 -5.27 -2.53 2.36
N THR A 107 -5.32 -1.26 1.95
CA THR A 107 -4.77 -0.80 0.68
C THR A 107 -3.43 -0.13 0.92
N THR A 108 -2.44 -0.47 0.09
CA THR A 108 -1.10 0.12 0.12
C THR A 108 -0.83 0.86 -1.18
N PHE A 109 -0.24 2.04 -1.05
CA PHE A 109 0.19 2.92 -2.14
C PHE A 109 1.70 3.12 -2.04
N GLN A 110 2.34 3.45 -3.17
CA GLN A 110 3.77 3.71 -3.22
C GLN A 110 4.06 4.97 -4.03
N THR A 111 5.04 5.76 -3.59
CA THR A 111 5.59 6.84 -4.39
C THR A 111 6.63 6.30 -5.39
N PRO A 112 6.97 7.05 -6.45
CA PRO A 112 8.21 6.80 -7.17
C PRO A 112 9.42 6.85 -6.23
N THR A 113 10.50 6.17 -6.59
CA THR A 113 11.78 6.29 -5.90
C THR A 113 12.46 7.61 -6.25
N HIS A 114 12.97 8.32 -5.24
CA HIS A 114 13.85 9.46 -5.46
C HIS A 114 15.29 8.95 -5.56
N THR A 115 15.74 8.65 -6.78
CA THR A 115 17.10 8.17 -7.03
C THR A 115 18.13 9.17 -6.50
N ASN A 116 19.07 8.67 -5.69
CA ASN A 116 20.09 9.43 -4.99
C ASN A 116 19.53 10.55 -4.09
N GLY A 117 18.31 10.38 -3.58
CA GLY A 117 17.68 11.36 -2.69
C GLY A 117 18.43 11.55 -1.37
N GLY A 118 19.19 10.54 -0.93
CA GLY A 118 20.01 10.66 0.28
C GLY A 118 19.14 11.03 1.49
N LYS A 119 19.68 11.90 2.36
CA LYS A 119 18.97 12.33 3.58
C LYS A 119 17.83 13.31 3.35
N ASN A 120 17.67 13.85 2.13
CA ASN A 120 16.68 14.88 1.85
C ASN A 120 15.80 14.48 0.66
N PRO A 121 15.06 13.36 0.74
CA PRO A 121 14.28 12.92 -0.38
C PRO A 121 13.03 13.77 -0.63
N LYS A 122 12.62 13.83 -1.89
CA LYS A 122 11.48 14.59 -2.36
C LYS A 122 10.71 13.76 -3.38
N TRP A 123 9.40 13.69 -3.23
CA TRP A 123 8.51 12.87 -4.06
C TRP A 123 7.42 13.69 -4.74
N ASP A 124 6.94 14.76 -4.09
CA ASP A 124 5.86 15.63 -4.60
C ASP A 124 4.68 14.81 -5.15
N LYS A 125 4.26 13.77 -4.42
CA LYS A 125 3.29 12.78 -4.89
C LYS A 125 1.99 12.84 -4.09
N THR A 126 0.89 13.15 -4.78
CA THR A 126 -0.46 13.02 -4.22
C THR A 126 -1.03 11.62 -4.45
N ILE A 127 -1.62 11.07 -3.41
CA ILE A 127 -2.29 9.77 -3.37
C ILE A 127 -3.75 10.00 -2.99
N ASN A 128 -4.65 9.42 -3.78
CA ASN A 128 -6.08 9.38 -3.49
C ASN A 128 -6.43 7.98 -2.98
N ALA A 129 -6.82 7.89 -1.71
CA ALA A 129 -7.11 6.63 -1.04
C ALA A 129 -8.57 6.60 -0.56
N TYR A 130 -9.30 5.53 -0.87
CA TYR A 130 -10.57 5.28 -0.18
C TYR A 130 -10.30 5.03 1.30
N LEU A 131 -11.10 5.65 2.16
CA LEU A 131 -11.06 5.49 3.61
C LEU A 131 -12.18 4.55 4.05
N PRO A 132 -11.88 3.30 4.43
CA PRO A 132 -12.91 2.36 4.89
C PRO A 132 -13.57 2.82 6.20
N ASN A 133 -14.80 2.38 6.44
CA ASN A 133 -15.47 2.57 7.72
C ASN A 133 -14.66 1.96 8.87
N GLY A 134 -14.56 2.68 9.98
CA GLY A 134 -13.79 2.26 11.15
C GLY A 134 -12.28 2.48 11.05
N VAL A 135 -11.76 2.91 9.89
CA VAL A 135 -10.35 3.33 9.76
C VAL A 135 -10.24 4.81 10.10
N ASP A 136 -9.38 5.13 11.07
CA ASP A 136 -9.15 6.47 11.62
C ASP A 136 -7.69 6.91 11.52
N SER A 137 -6.85 6.13 10.84
CA SER A 137 -5.42 6.35 10.77
C SER A 137 -4.79 5.69 9.55
N PHE A 138 -3.60 6.12 9.19
CA PHE A 138 -2.79 5.51 8.15
C PHE A 138 -1.33 5.38 8.58
N PHE A 139 -0.63 4.43 7.97
CA PHE A 139 0.79 4.22 8.19
C PHE A 139 1.58 4.73 6.99
N LEU A 140 2.66 5.44 7.25
CA LEU A 140 3.65 5.82 6.24
C LEU A 140 4.99 5.21 6.62
N GLN A 141 5.66 4.59 5.66
CA GLN A 141 6.99 4.01 5.81
C GLN A 141 7.87 4.52 4.69
N ILE A 142 9.10 4.92 5.01
CA ILE A 142 10.13 5.26 4.04
C ILE A 142 11.05 4.04 3.92
N TYR A 143 11.21 3.57 2.69
CA TYR A 143 12.12 2.50 2.31
C TYR A 143 13.30 3.08 1.52
N ASP A 144 14.46 2.44 1.63
CA ASP A 144 15.58 2.59 0.72
C ASP A 144 15.58 1.44 -0.29
N GLU A 145 15.39 1.75 -1.57
CA GLU A 145 15.39 0.77 -2.66
C GLU A 145 16.81 0.21 -2.86
N LYS A 146 16.94 -1.11 -2.86
CA LYS A 146 18.23 -1.79 -3.06
C LYS A 146 18.21 -2.57 -4.38
N GLN A 147 19.32 -2.54 -5.11
CA GLN A 147 19.41 -3.21 -6.42
C GLN A 147 19.41 -4.74 -6.36
N PHE A 148 20.04 -5.32 -5.33
CA PHE A 148 20.31 -6.77 -5.26
C PHE A 148 19.81 -7.44 -3.98
N THR A 149 19.30 -6.65 -3.04
CA THR A 149 18.78 -7.15 -1.76
C THR A 149 17.37 -6.64 -1.55
N LYS A 150 16.69 -7.14 -0.53
CA LYS A 150 15.41 -6.58 -0.11
C LYS A 150 15.57 -5.12 0.29
N ASP A 151 14.58 -4.31 -0.06
CA ASP A 151 14.49 -2.93 0.40
C ASP A 151 14.45 -2.83 1.92
N GLU A 152 15.10 -1.81 2.43
CA GLU A 152 15.25 -1.56 3.85
C GLU A 152 14.26 -0.49 4.30
N CYS A 153 13.46 -0.76 5.33
CA CYS A 153 12.61 0.29 5.93
C CYS A 153 13.49 1.16 6.83
N ILE A 154 13.70 2.41 6.46
CA ILE A 154 14.61 3.33 7.16
C ILE A 154 13.88 4.24 8.15
N ALA A 155 12.61 4.57 7.89
CA ALA A 155 11.81 5.41 8.78
C ALA A 155 10.32 5.09 8.65
N TRP A 156 9.51 5.45 9.65
CA TRP A 156 8.06 5.24 9.62
C TRP A 156 7.33 6.18 10.56
N VAL A 157 6.02 6.35 10.32
CA VAL A 157 5.10 7.06 11.21
C VAL A 157 3.69 6.47 11.11
N HIS A 158 2.99 6.46 12.23
CA HIS A 158 1.56 6.18 12.31
C HIS A 158 0.82 7.49 12.54
N ILE A 159 -0.06 7.86 11.60
CA ILE A 159 -0.77 9.14 11.63
C ILE A 159 -2.24 8.87 11.91
N ILE A 160 -2.71 9.37 13.05
CA ILE A 160 -4.14 9.38 13.40
C ILE A 160 -4.79 10.58 12.72
N LEU A 161 -5.91 10.34 12.04
CA LEU A 161 -6.68 11.36 11.35
C LEU A 161 -7.38 12.23 12.38
N LYS A 162 -7.17 13.55 12.27
CA LYS A 162 -7.88 14.54 13.08
C LYS A 162 -9.36 14.60 12.65
N GLU A 163 -10.26 14.93 13.58
CA GLU A 163 -11.70 14.95 13.31
C GLU A 163 -12.08 15.98 12.23
N GLU A 164 -11.37 17.10 12.22
CA GLU A 164 -11.51 18.21 11.29
C GLU A 164 -11.32 17.79 9.83
N ILE A 165 -10.50 16.77 9.55
CA ILE A 165 -10.30 16.22 8.21
C ILE A 165 -11.65 15.77 7.61
N PHE A 166 -12.54 15.21 8.43
CA PHE A 166 -13.86 14.74 8.00
C PHE A 166 -14.83 15.87 7.68
N HIS A 167 -14.50 17.10 8.06
CA HIS A 167 -15.23 18.31 7.73
C HIS A 167 -14.65 19.06 6.52
N GLY A 168 -13.68 18.45 5.81
CA GLY A 168 -13.06 19.01 4.62
C GLY A 168 -11.83 19.89 4.89
N GLU A 169 -11.38 19.97 6.14
CA GLU A 169 -10.16 20.69 6.48
C GLU A 169 -8.92 20.04 5.84
N LYS A 170 -7.90 20.86 5.60
CA LYS A 170 -6.61 20.44 5.03
C LYS A 170 -5.51 20.68 6.05
N PHE A 171 -4.70 19.65 6.30
CA PHE A 171 -3.53 19.74 7.17
C PHE A 171 -2.24 19.65 6.37
N ASP A 172 -1.36 20.63 6.53
CA ASP A 172 -0.01 20.66 5.96
C ASP A 172 1.00 20.73 7.11
N GLU A 173 1.55 19.57 7.47
CA GLU A 173 2.31 19.40 8.71
C GLU A 173 3.57 18.55 8.48
N TRP A 174 4.57 18.82 9.31
CA TRP A 174 5.73 17.94 9.46
C TRP A 174 5.46 16.91 10.55
N TYR A 175 5.67 15.65 10.23
CA TYR A 175 5.54 14.53 11.15
C TYR A 175 6.93 14.01 11.54
N SER A 176 7.15 13.84 12.84
CA SER A 176 8.35 13.18 13.35
C SER A 176 8.29 11.70 13.03
N LEU A 177 9.33 11.19 12.39
CA LEU A 177 9.45 9.80 12.00
C LEU A 177 10.26 9.01 13.03
N SER A 178 9.83 7.77 13.23
CA SER A 178 10.51 6.76 14.04
C SER A 178 11.37 5.85 13.16
N GLY A 179 12.39 5.24 13.74
CA GLY A 179 13.33 4.37 13.02
C GLY A 179 14.43 3.85 13.92
N ALA A 180 15.59 3.54 13.35
CA ALA A 180 16.72 3.00 14.12
C ALA A 180 17.31 4.02 15.13
N GLN A 181 17.07 5.32 14.98
CA GLN A 181 17.43 6.34 15.98
C GLN A 181 16.47 6.40 17.19
N GLY A 182 15.35 5.69 17.12
CA GLY A 182 14.30 5.67 18.13
C GLY A 182 13.05 6.42 17.70
N GLU A 183 12.09 6.48 18.62
CA GLU A 183 10.75 7.02 18.38
C GLU A 183 10.79 8.53 18.12
N GLY A 184 10.27 8.97 16.97
CA GLY A 184 10.24 10.38 16.57
C GLY A 184 11.61 11.04 16.37
N ARG A 185 12.70 10.25 16.30
CA ARG A 185 14.08 10.75 16.19
C ARG A 185 14.77 10.43 14.86
N GLU A 186 14.08 9.75 13.95
CA GLU A 186 14.70 9.27 12.72
C GLU A 186 14.80 10.36 11.66
N ALA A 187 13.71 11.09 11.48
CA ALA A 187 13.56 12.09 10.44
C ALA A 187 12.35 12.99 10.74
N PHE A 188 12.19 14.04 9.95
CA PHE A 188 10.92 14.73 9.79
C PHE A 188 10.40 14.47 8.38
N HIS A 189 9.10 14.29 8.20
CA HIS A 189 8.47 14.13 6.90
C HIS A 189 7.36 15.18 6.71
N SER A 190 7.38 15.89 5.59
CA SER A 190 6.33 16.84 5.22
C SER A 190 5.26 16.16 4.41
N ILE A 191 4.03 16.22 4.90
CA ILE A 191 2.83 15.83 4.16
C ILE A 191 2.07 17.11 3.80
N GLY A 192 2.03 17.43 2.50
CA GLY A 192 1.43 18.63 1.93
C GLY A 192 -0.07 18.45 1.70
N GLY A 193 -0.86 18.50 2.76
CA GLY A 193 -2.30 18.32 2.66
C GLY A 193 -2.74 16.88 2.88
N VAL A 194 -3.32 16.64 4.05
CA VAL A 194 -4.26 15.54 4.30
C VAL A 194 -5.65 16.15 4.40
N THR A 195 -6.57 15.71 3.54
CA THR A 195 -7.98 16.12 3.57
C THR A 195 -8.87 14.94 3.20
N ASN A 196 -10.12 14.91 3.72
CA ASN A 196 -11.10 13.88 3.36
C ASN A 196 -12.23 14.49 2.54
N PHE A 197 -12.55 13.84 1.42
CA PHE A 197 -13.74 14.09 0.64
C PHE A 197 -14.79 13.05 0.97
N LEU A 198 -15.86 13.48 1.63
CA LEU A 198 -17.10 12.71 1.74
C LEU A 198 -17.81 12.78 0.38
N ALA A 199 -17.83 11.68 -0.35
CA ALA A 199 -18.69 11.55 -1.51
C ALA A 199 -20.14 11.44 -1.00
N LYS A 200 -20.97 12.41 -1.34
CA LYS A 200 -22.42 12.40 -1.07
C LYS A 200 -23.14 11.45 -2.03
#